data_AF-A0A9P5TK82-F1
#
_entry.id   AF-A0A9P5TK82-F1
#
_cell.length_a   1.000
_cell.length_b   1.000
_cell.length_c   1.000
_cell.angle_alpha   90.00
_cell.angle_beta   90.00
_cell.angle_gamma   90.00
#
_symmetry.space_group_name_H-M   'P 1'
#
loop_
_entity.id
_entity.type
_entity.pdbx_description
1 polymer ?
#
loop_
_entity_poly.entity_id
_entity_poly.type
_entity_poly.pdbx_seq_one_letter_code
_entity_poly.pdbx_strand_id
1 'polypeptide(L)'
;MEIGHSLNSCTTELSAVEIGSLFGRSDASGQQLLVILKNIAEWLECMYNNTDVVLGGVIYLHDISSDRFSGTARRNLEMFHNLCGDAALDKVILGTTKWKRKTEEINCSHEDEMKKVHWKPLIKKGSTVCRFLDSHESAKSFIDIILRRMAIDTALQIQVEMAVHHKSVPETKAGKGLRVHQILELQAQIIRLEATIAASSDVETESKLVESRKRMQGLKKEVQDAKVPLPRRIRSLIGLL
;
A
#
# COMPACT_ATOMS: atom_id res chain seq x y z
N MET A 1 -5.32 -15.18 -28.86
CA MET A 1 -5.13 -13.83 -28.27
C MET A 1 -4.16 -13.11 -29.18
N GLU A 2 -4.69 -12.41 -30.19
CA GLU A 2 -3.86 -11.61 -31.10
C GLU A 2 -3.76 -10.19 -30.57
N ILE A 3 -2.53 -9.68 -30.50
CA ILE A 3 -2.25 -8.32 -30.03
C ILE A 3 -2.40 -7.39 -31.23
N GLY A 4 -3.51 -6.67 -31.32
CA GLY A 4 -3.73 -5.64 -32.33
C GLY A 4 -2.83 -4.42 -32.11
N HIS A 5 -2.11 -4.01 -33.15
CA HIS A 5 -1.37 -2.74 -33.21
C HIS A 5 -2.16 -1.72 -34.06
N SER A 6 -3.33 -1.27 -33.60
CA SER A 6 -4.00 -0.10 -34.18
C SER A 6 -5.08 0.49 -33.26
N LEU A 7 -5.23 1.82 -33.34
CA LEU A 7 -6.02 2.71 -32.48
C LEU A 7 -7.55 2.67 -32.74
N ASN A 8 -8.16 1.51 -32.97
CA ASN A 8 -9.61 1.37 -32.96
C ASN A 8 -10.03 0.16 -32.11
N SER A 9 -10.81 0.45 -31.07
CA SER A 9 -11.24 -0.49 -30.03
C SER A 9 -12.21 -1.52 -30.59
N CYS A 10 -11.82 -2.80 -30.53
CA CYS A 10 -12.72 -3.94 -30.71
C CYS A 10 -12.55 -4.86 -29.50
N THR A 11 -13.54 -4.91 -28.62
CA THR A 11 -13.75 -6.11 -27.80
C THR A 11 -15.24 -6.30 -27.58
N THR A 12 -15.80 -7.25 -28.32
CA THR A 12 -17.18 -7.73 -28.21
C THR A 12 -17.19 -8.80 -27.13
N GLU A 13 -17.65 -8.39 -25.94
CA GLU A 13 -18.19 -9.19 -24.82
C GLU A 13 -17.35 -10.33 -24.20
N LEU A 14 -16.87 -10.08 -22.98
CA LEU A 14 -17.12 -10.92 -21.79
C LEU A 14 -16.95 -10.08 -20.50
N SER A 15 -17.89 -10.25 -19.58
CA SER A 15 -18.28 -9.37 -18.48
C SER A 15 -17.25 -9.14 -17.35
N ALA A 16 -17.33 -7.92 -16.80
CA ALA A 16 -16.76 -7.39 -15.55
C ALA A 16 -15.28 -7.67 -15.27
N VAL A 17 -14.41 -7.02 -16.07
CA VAL A 17 -13.03 -6.71 -15.67
C VAL A 17 -12.99 -5.23 -15.28
N GLU A 18 -13.22 -4.91 -14.02
CA GLU A 18 -12.79 -3.61 -13.49
C GLU A 18 -11.35 -3.75 -13.00
N ILE A 19 -10.40 -3.72 -13.95
CA ILE A 19 -9.03 -3.35 -13.62
C ILE A 19 -9.09 -1.87 -13.27
N GLY A 20 -9.45 -1.58 -12.02
CA GLY A 20 -9.15 -0.30 -11.40
C GLY A 20 -7.63 -0.20 -11.28
N SER A 21 -6.95 0.15 -12.38
CA SER A 21 -5.53 0.44 -12.34
C SER A 21 -5.33 1.76 -11.61
N LEU A 22 -5.41 1.75 -10.29
CA LEU A 22 -4.78 2.77 -9.46
C LEU A 22 -3.29 2.43 -9.45
N PHE A 23 -2.62 2.78 -10.56
CA PHE A 23 -1.16 2.81 -10.65
C PHE A 23 -0.66 3.71 -9.51
N GLY A 24 -0.32 3.10 -8.38
CA GLY A 24 0.33 3.77 -7.28
C GLY A 24 1.64 4.32 -7.82
N ARG A 25 1.75 5.64 -7.99
CA ARG A 25 3.05 6.27 -8.18
C ARG A 25 3.91 5.85 -6.99
N SER A 26 5.06 5.26 -7.28
CA SER A 26 6.07 4.87 -6.28
C SER A 26 6.52 6.06 -5.39
N ASP A 27 6.21 7.29 -5.81
CA ASP A 27 6.54 8.54 -5.13
C ASP A 27 5.33 9.25 -4.50
N ALA A 28 4.21 8.54 -4.31
CA ALA A 28 3.01 9.16 -3.74
C ALA A 28 3.27 9.74 -2.34
N SER A 29 2.92 11.01 -2.14
CA SER A 29 2.98 11.64 -0.82
C SER A 29 2.00 10.98 0.15
N GLY A 30 2.19 11.15 1.46
CA GLY A 30 1.28 10.58 2.45
C GLY A 30 -0.19 10.98 2.26
N GLN A 31 -0.46 12.18 1.72
CA GLN A 31 -1.82 12.62 1.40
C GLN A 31 -2.38 11.89 0.17
N GLN A 32 -1.57 11.71 -0.87
CA GLN A 32 -1.98 10.98 -2.07
C GLN A 32 -2.28 9.52 -1.75
N LEU A 33 -1.51 8.91 -0.84
CA LEU A 33 -1.75 7.53 -0.43
C LEU A 33 -3.06 7.36 0.34
N LEU A 34 -3.52 8.38 1.10
CA LEU A 34 -4.83 8.35 1.76
C LEU A 34 -5.97 8.41 0.74
N VAL A 35 -5.83 9.23 -0.30
CA VAL A 35 -6.83 9.33 -1.38
C VAL A 35 -6.91 8.00 -2.14
N ILE A 36 -5.77 7.41 -2.48
CA ILE A 36 -5.71 6.10 -3.15
C ILE A 36 -6.35 5.03 -2.26
N LEU A 37 -5.99 5.00 -0.97
CA LEU A 37 -6.58 4.07 -0.01
C LEU A 37 -8.10 4.24 0.07
N LYS A 38 -8.60 5.48 0.12
CA LYS A 38 -10.04 5.76 0.16
C LYS A 38 -10.75 5.16 -1.05
N ASN A 39 -10.25 5.42 -2.26
CA ASN A 39 -10.85 4.90 -3.48
C ASN A 39 -10.88 3.37 -3.51
N ILE A 40 -9.77 2.72 -3.11
CA ILE A 40 -9.70 1.26 -3.03
C ILE A 40 -10.68 0.73 -1.98
N ALA A 41 -10.76 1.38 -0.83
CA ALA A 41 -11.57 0.94 0.29
C ALA A 41 -13.08 1.06 0.01
N GLU A 42 -13.51 2.17 -0.57
CA GLU A 42 -14.91 2.39 -0.99
C GLU A 42 -15.33 1.40 -2.08
N TRP A 43 -14.44 1.11 -3.05
CA TRP A 43 -14.69 0.07 -4.04
C TRP A 43 -14.82 -1.31 -3.38
N LEU A 44 -13.88 -1.68 -2.51
CA LEU A 44 -13.91 -2.97 -1.80
C LEU A 44 -15.14 -3.14 -0.89
N GLU A 45 -15.61 -2.07 -0.26
CA GLU A 45 -16.85 -2.06 0.54
C GLU A 45 -18.09 -2.29 -0.33
N CYS A 46 -18.17 -1.62 -1.48
CA CYS A 46 -19.25 -1.82 -2.46
C CYS A 46 -19.29 -3.29 -2.92
N MET A 47 -18.12 -3.86 -3.25
CA MET A 47 -18.02 -5.25 -3.67
C MET A 47 -18.38 -6.24 -2.56
N TYR A 48 -18.01 -5.95 -1.30
CA TYR A 48 -18.34 -6.81 -0.17
C TYR A 48 -19.85 -6.93 0.07
N ASN A 49 -20.59 -5.83 -0.16
CA ASN A 49 -22.05 -5.81 0.01
C ASN A 49 -22.81 -6.43 -1.18
N ASN A 50 -22.11 -6.79 -2.26
CA ASN A 50 -22.70 -7.42 -3.43
C ASN A 50 -22.53 -8.94 -3.35
N THR A 51 -23.64 -9.68 -3.25
CA THR A 51 -23.64 -11.14 -3.13
C THR A 51 -23.17 -11.87 -4.40
N ASP A 52 -23.14 -11.19 -5.54
CA ASP A 52 -22.81 -11.80 -6.84
C ASP A 52 -21.32 -11.73 -7.17
N VAL A 53 -20.49 -11.12 -6.31
CA VAL A 53 -19.06 -10.95 -6.57
C VAL A 53 -18.19 -11.46 -5.43
N VAL A 54 -17.22 -12.33 -5.79
CA VAL A 54 -16.26 -12.91 -4.86
C VAL A 54 -14.87 -12.33 -5.11
N LEU A 55 -14.21 -11.85 -4.06
CA LEU A 55 -12.81 -11.46 -4.13
C LEU A 55 -11.91 -12.71 -4.19
N GLY A 56 -11.46 -13.05 -5.40
CA GLY A 56 -10.58 -14.20 -5.63
C GLY A 56 -9.16 -14.02 -5.10
N GLY A 57 -8.59 -12.82 -5.19
CA GLY A 57 -7.22 -12.55 -4.77
C GLY A 57 -6.77 -11.13 -4.99
N VAL A 58 -5.60 -10.78 -4.44
CA VAL A 58 -5.03 -9.43 -4.53
C VAL A 58 -3.59 -9.52 -5.02
N ILE A 59 -3.23 -8.71 -6.02
CA ILE A 59 -1.88 -8.67 -6.58
C ILE A 59 -1.19 -7.37 -6.16
N TYR A 60 -0.05 -7.49 -5.48
CA TYR A 60 0.85 -6.36 -5.19
C TYR A 60 2.02 -6.40 -6.16
N LEU A 61 2.21 -5.35 -6.96
CA LEU A 61 3.28 -5.28 -7.95
C LEU A 61 4.42 -4.38 -7.47
N HIS A 62 5.65 -4.87 -7.63
CA HIS A 62 6.88 -4.15 -7.34
C HIS A 62 7.78 -4.04 -8.59
N ASP A 63 8.40 -2.87 -8.76
CA ASP A 63 9.41 -2.64 -9.79
C ASP A 63 10.76 -3.17 -9.30
N ILE A 64 11.17 -4.34 -9.82
CA ILE A 64 12.41 -5.00 -9.37
C ILE A 64 13.66 -4.23 -9.80
N SER A 65 13.53 -3.36 -10.81
CA SER A 65 14.64 -2.57 -11.33
C SER A 65 14.96 -1.36 -10.46
N SER A 66 14.13 -1.02 -9.47
CA SER A 66 14.39 0.09 -8.57
C SER A 66 15.66 -0.16 -7.74
N ASP A 67 16.58 0.80 -7.69
CA ASP A 67 17.82 0.71 -6.90
C ASP A 67 17.59 0.73 -5.39
N ARG A 68 16.41 1.19 -4.95
CA ARG A 68 16.15 1.44 -3.54
C ARG A 68 14.73 1.06 -3.19
N PHE A 69 14.58 0.22 -2.18
CA PHE A 69 13.31 0.09 -1.47
C PHE A 69 13.07 1.35 -0.62
N SER A 70 12.47 2.37 -1.23
CA SER A 70 12.31 3.69 -0.63
C SER A 70 11.43 3.65 0.63
N GLY A 71 11.53 4.71 1.46
CA GLY A 71 10.62 4.89 2.59
C GLY A 71 9.14 4.87 2.16
N THR A 72 8.85 5.41 0.98
CA THR A 72 7.50 5.36 0.37
C THR A 72 7.09 3.94 0.02
N ALA A 73 7.97 3.15 -0.62
CA ALA A 73 7.68 1.75 -0.95
C ALA A 73 7.37 0.93 0.32
N ARG A 74 8.12 1.15 1.40
CA ARG A 74 7.88 0.50 2.70
C ARG A 74 6.53 0.87 3.29
N ARG A 75 6.16 2.14 3.26
CA ARG A 75 4.84 2.60 3.73
C ARG A 75 3.71 2.04 2.91
N ASN A 76 3.87 1.99 1.58
CA ASN A 76 2.88 1.43 0.68
C ASN A 76 2.66 -0.06 0.97
N LEU A 77 3.74 -0.81 1.21
CA LEU A 77 3.67 -2.22 1.59
C LEU A 77 3.00 -2.42 2.96
N GLU A 78 3.31 -1.59 3.95
CA GLU A 78 2.68 -1.67 5.28
C GLU A 78 1.19 -1.29 5.24
N MET A 79 0.83 -0.26 4.48
CA MET A 79 -0.56 0.11 4.22
C MET A 79 -1.31 -1.05 3.53
N PHE A 80 -0.70 -1.63 2.50
CA PHE A 80 -1.24 -2.80 1.79
C PHE A 80 -1.46 -3.99 2.73
N HIS A 81 -0.47 -4.30 3.57
CA HIS A 81 -0.60 -5.36 4.58
C HIS A 81 -1.74 -5.08 5.57
N ASN A 82 -1.88 -3.84 6.04
CA ASN A 82 -2.97 -3.45 6.93
C ASN A 82 -4.35 -3.48 6.25
N LEU A 83 -4.40 -3.21 4.94
CA LEU A 83 -5.62 -3.27 4.13
C LEU A 83 -6.08 -4.72 3.96
N CYS A 84 -5.17 -5.63 3.60
CA CYS A 84 -5.49 -7.05 3.44
C CYS A 84 -5.75 -7.75 4.78
N GLY A 85 -4.91 -7.49 5.79
CA GLY A 85 -4.91 -8.22 7.06
C GLY A 85 -4.27 -9.59 6.96
N ASP A 86 -3.77 -10.08 8.11
CA ASP A 86 -3.04 -11.35 8.20
C ASP A 86 -3.84 -12.55 7.70
N ALA A 87 -5.17 -12.53 7.88
CA ALA A 87 -6.05 -13.64 7.52
C ALA A 87 -6.18 -13.82 6.00
N ALA A 88 -5.99 -12.77 5.20
CA ALA A 88 -6.16 -12.79 3.75
C ALA A 88 -4.83 -12.78 2.98
N LEU A 89 -3.69 -12.92 3.67
CA LEU A 89 -2.38 -12.88 3.02
C LEU A 89 -2.07 -14.11 2.16
N ASP A 90 -2.75 -15.22 2.38
CA ASP A 90 -2.73 -16.42 1.53
C ASP A 90 -3.36 -16.18 0.14
N LYS A 91 -4.22 -15.16 0.02
CA LYS A 91 -4.80 -14.69 -1.25
C LYS A 91 -3.95 -13.62 -1.97
N VAL A 92 -2.83 -13.21 -1.37
CA VAL A 92 -1.96 -12.19 -1.93
C VAL A 92 -0.89 -12.80 -2.82
N ILE A 93 -0.75 -12.25 -4.02
CA ILE A 93 0.39 -12.48 -4.90
C ILE A 93 1.28 -11.25 -4.90
N LEU A 94 2.55 -11.44 -4.57
CA LEU A 94 3.62 -10.46 -4.61
C LEU A 94 4.33 -10.60 -5.96
N GLY A 95 3.98 -9.74 -6.90
CA GLY A 95 4.54 -9.71 -8.24
C GLY A 95 5.75 -8.80 -8.36
N THR A 96 6.78 -9.25 -9.06
CA THR A 96 7.89 -8.42 -9.51
C THR A 96 7.78 -8.14 -11.00
N THR A 97 8.02 -6.90 -11.42
CA THR A 97 7.85 -6.41 -12.81
C THR A 97 9.14 -5.77 -13.32
N LYS A 98 9.22 -5.47 -14.63
CA LYS A 98 10.32 -4.73 -15.28
C LYS A 98 11.69 -5.43 -15.22
N TRP A 99 11.67 -6.76 -15.29
CA TRP A 99 12.85 -7.61 -15.32
C TRP A 99 13.82 -7.28 -16.47
N LYS A 100 13.34 -6.68 -17.57
CA LYS A 100 14.19 -6.30 -18.71
C LYS A 100 15.02 -5.03 -18.52
N ARG A 101 14.83 -4.27 -17.42
CA ARG A 101 15.50 -2.97 -17.22
C ARG A 101 16.93 -3.07 -16.66
N LYS A 102 17.29 -4.22 -16.08
CA LYS A 102 18.60 -4.51 -15.47
C LYS A 102 19.00 -5.94 -15.77
N THR A 103 20.25 -6.29 -15.46
CA THR A 103 20.73 -7.66 -15.64
C THR A 103 20.01 -8.62 -14.69
N GLU A 104 19.94 -9.90 -15.09
CA GLU A 104 19.27 -10.94 -14.31
C GLU A 104 19.90 -11.11 -12.93
N GLU A 105 21.23 -10.95 -12.82
CA GLU A 105 21.95 -11.08 -11.55
C GLU A 105 21.52 -10.02 -10.54
N ILE A 106 21.41 -8.75 -10.99
CA ILE A 106 20.97 -7.65 -10.13
C ILE A 106 19.51 -7.86 -9.71
N ASN A 107 18.64 -8.20 -10.65
CA ASN A 107 17.22 -8.41 -10.35
C ASN A 107 17.00 -9.62 -9.43
N CYS A 108 17.77 -10.70 -9.60
CA CYS A 108 17.75 -11.84 -8.69
C CYS A 108 18.21 -11.44 -7.28
N SER A 109 19.28 -10.65 -7.16
CA SER A 109 19.72 -10.12 -5.86
C SER A 109 18.65 -9.25 -5.19
N HIS A 110 18.00 -8.37 -5.96
CA HIS A 110 16.89 -7.55 -5.45
C HIS A 110 15.69 -8.41 -5.05
N GLU A 111 15.33 -9.43 -5.83
CA GLU A 111 14.21 -10.32 -5.51
C GLU A 111 14.49 -11.09 -4.22
N ASP A 112 15.73 -11.53 -4.02
CA ASP A 112 16.18 -12.19 -2.81
C ASP A 112 16.10 -11.28 -1.58
N GLU A 113 16.54 -10.02 -1.71
CA GLU A 113 16.37 -9.02 -0.66
C GLU A 113 14.88 -8.80 -0.33
N MET A 114 14.04 -8.65 -1.36
CA MET A 114 12.60 -8.49 -1.20
C MET A 114 12.01 -9.68 -0.43
N LYS A 115 12.31 -10.91 -0.83
CA LYS A 115 11.84 -12.13 -0.16
C LYS A 115 12.33 -12.26 1.29
N LYS A 116 13.61 -11.98 1.54
CA LYS A 116 14.25 -12.22 2.84
C LYS A 116 14.02 -11.10 3.85
N VAL A 117 13.81 -9.87 3.40
CA VAL A 117 13.72 -8.69 4.28
C VAL A 117 12.31 -8.10 4.27
N HIS A 118 11.83 -7.65 3.11
CA HIS A 118 10.62 -6.81 3.04
C HIS A 118 9.32 -7.64 3.03
N TRP A 119 9.30 -8.73 2.27
CA TRP A 119 8.14 -9.59 2.07
C TRP A 119 8.13 -10.81 2.99
N LYS A 120 9.21 -11.07 3.73
CA LYS A 120 9.29 -12.16 4.71
C LYS A 120 8.04 -12.30 5.60
N PRO A 121 7.50 -11.23 6.22
CA PRO A 121 6.29 -11.37 7.03
C PRO A 121 5.06 -11.80 6.23
N LEU A 122 4.92 -11.33 4.99
CA LEU A 122 3.79 -11.66 4.12
C LEU A 122 3.88 -13.10 3.61
N ILE A 123 5.08 -13.51 3.16
CA ILE A 123 5.37 -14.87 2.71
C ILE A 123 5.11 -15.89 3.83
N LYS A 124 5.53 -15.58 5.07
CA LYS A 124 5.28 -16.44 6.25
C LYS A 124 3.78 -16.68 6.51
N LYS A 125 2.92 -15.79 6.01
CA LYS A 125 1.46 -15.85 6.16
C LYS A 125 0.74 -16.37 4.91
N GLY A 126 1.48 -16.88 3.92
CA GLY A 126 0.90 -17.57 2.76
C GLY A 126 0.99 -16.79 1.44
N SER A 127 1.48 -15.55 1.44
CA SER A 127 1.62 -14.79 0.21
C SER A 127 2.61 -15.45 -0.75
N THR A 128 2.29 -15.44 -2.04
CA THR A 128 3.10 -16.11 -3.07
C THR A 128 3.84 -15.11 -3.92
N VAL A 129 5.10 -15.40 -4.25
CA VAL A 129 5.92 -14.50 -5.07
C VAL A 129 5.92 -14.98 -6.52
N CYS A 130 5.66 -14.08 -7.46
CA CYS A 130 5.65 -14.37 -8.89
C CYS A 130 6.46 -13.32 -9.67
N ARG A 131 7.07 -13.74 -10.77
CA ARG A 131 7.79 -12.85 -11.70
C ARG A 131 6.90 -12.58 -12.91
N PHE A 132 6.63 -11.32 -13.19
CA PHE A 132 6.00 -10.89 -14.43
C PHE A 132 7.08 -10.56 -15.45
N LEU A 133 7.20 -11.37 -16.49
CA LEU A 133 8.29 -11.34 -17.48
C LEU A 133 7.84 -10.70 -18.81
N ASP A 134 6.87 -9.79 -18.73
CA ASP A 134 6.28 -9.09 -19.89
C ASP A 134 5.73 -10.06 -20.95
N SER A 135 5.13 -11.18 -20.51
CA SER A 135 4.54 -12.22 -21.37
C SER A 135 3.14 -12.63 -20.93
N HIS A 136 2.34 -13.11 -21.87
CA HIS A 136 0.99 -13.61 -21.59
C HIS A 136 1.01 -14.79 -20.61
N GLU A 137 1.98 -15.70 -20.77
CA GLU A 137 2.17 -16.86 -19.92
C GLU A 137 2.48 -16.45 -18.47
N SER A 138 3.34 -15.43 -18.31
CA SER A 138 3.65 -14.91 -16.97
C SER A 138 2.42 -14.23 -16.35
N ALA A 139 1.61 -13.47 -17.09
CA ALA A 139 0.35 -12.91 -16.58
C ALA A 139 -0.64 -14.02 -16.19
N LYS A 140 -0.83 -15.02 -17.05
CA LYS A 140 -1.73 -16.15 -16.82
C LYS A 140 -1.37 -16.90 -15.54
N SER A 141 -0.07 -17.07 -15.25
CA SER A 141 0.38 -17.74 -14.03
C SER A 141 -0.13 -17.08 -12.74
N PHE A 142 -0.30 -15.75 -12.71
CA PHE A 142 -0.85 -15.04 -11.56
C PHE A 142 -2.34 -15.41 -11.39
N ILE A 143 -3.09 -15.40 -12.48
CA ILE A 143 -4.52 -15.70 -12.49
C ILE A 143 -4.77 -17.16 -12.12
N ASP A 144 -3.98 -18.09 -12.66
CA ASP A 144 -4.10 -19.52 -12.35
C ASP A 144 -3.90 -19.79 -10.84
N ILE A 145 -3.01 -19.04 -10.18
CA ILE A 145 -2.80 -19.14 -8.72
C ILE A 145 -4.05 -18.62 -7.97
N ILE A 146 -4.63 -17.51 -8.40
CA ILE A 146 -5.84 -16.95 -7.80
C ILE A 146 -7.01 -17.93 -7.92
N LEU A 147 -7.26 -18.45 -9.12
CA LEU A 147 -8.37 -19.36 -9.40
C LEU A 147 -8.29 -20.65 -8.57
N ARG A 148 -7.08 -21.19 -8.35
CA ARG A 148 -6.89 -22.38 -7.49
C ARG A 148 -7.22 -22.14 -6.01
N ARG A 149 -7.18 -20.89 -5.54
CA ARG A 149 -7.40 -20.50 -4.13
C ARG A 149 -8.79 -19.98 -3.85
N MET A 150 -9.61 -19.80 -4.89
CA MET A 150 -10.92 -19.16 -4.83
C MET A 150 -11.96 -19.91 -3.96
N ALA A 151 -11.67 -21.15 -3.53
CA ALA A 151 -12.55 -21.95 -2.69
C ALA A 151 -12.66 -21.45 -1.23
N ILE A 152 -11.79 -20.54 -0.78
CA ILE A 152 -11.80 -20.02 0.58
C ILE A 152 -12.37 -18.60 0.55
N ASP A 153 -13.54 -18.39 1.15
CA ASP A 153 -14.07 -17.05 1.35
C ASP A 153 -13.36 -16.40 2.55
N THR A 154 -12.62 -15.33 2.27
CA THR A 154 -11.84 -14.58 3.26
C THR A 154 -11.92 -13.14 2.81
N ALA A 155 -12.59 -12.33 3.62
CA ALA A 155 -12.67 -10.90 3.42
C ALA A 155 -11.35 -10.23 3.80
N LEU A 156 -11.01 -9.14 3.11
CA LEU A 156 -9.89 -8.30 3.51
C LEU A 156 -10.24 -7.57 4.81
N GLN A 157 -9.23 -7.26 5.61
CA GLN A 157 -9.39 -6.52 6.87
C GLN A 157 -10.17 -5.23 6.69
N ILE A 158 -9.90 -4.48 5.62
CA ILE A 158 -10.60 -3.21 5.35
C ILE A 158 -12.08 -3.41 5.04
N GLN A 159 -12.46 -4.51 4.38
CA GLN A 159 -13.86 -4.83 4.08
C GLN A 159 -14.62 -5.11 5.37
N VAL A 160 -14.04 -5.92 6.26
CA VAL A 160 -14.63 -6.18 7.58
C VAL A 160 -14.72 -4.90 8.41
N GLU A 161 -13.68 -4.06 8.39
CA GLU A 161 -13.68 -2.80 9.13
C GLU A 161 -14.75 -1.81 8.66
N MET A 162 -14.99 -1.71 7.36
CA MET A 162 -15.95 -0.74 6.80
C MET A 162 -17.36 -1.32 6.75
N ALA A 163 -17.55 -2.46 6.10
CA ALA A 163 -18.89 -3.02 5.87
C ALA A 163 -19.51 -3.60 7.15
N VAL A 164 -18.72 -4.20 8.04
CA VAL A 164 -19.24 -4.86 9.26
C VAL A 164 -19.12 -3.97 10.49
N HIS A 165 -17.99 -3.26 10.63
CA HIS A 165 -17.75 -2.40 11.81
C HIS A 165 -18.06 -0.92 11.57
N HIS A 166 -18.54 -0.55 10.37
CA HIS A 166 -18.94 0.82 10.01
C HIS A 166 -17.88 1.88 10.31
N LYS A 167 -16.59 1.50 10.18
CA LYS A 167 -15.48 2.45 10.33
C LYS A 167 -15.35 3.27 9.05
N SER A 168 -15.09 4.56 9.20
CA SER A 168 -14.61 5.37 8.08
C SER A 168 -13.18 4.96 7.69
N VAL A 169 -12.76 5.23 6.44
CA VAL A 169 -11.40 4.92 5.96
C VAL A 169 -10.30 5.39 6.91
N PRO A 170 -10.34 6.62 7.47
CA PRO A 170 -9.35 7.04 8.46
C PRO A 170 -9.29 6.11 9.68
N GLU A 171 -10.42 5.58 10.14
CA GLU A 171 -10.54 4.74 11.34
C GLU A 171 -10.13 3.27 11.13
N THR A 172 -9.95 2.85 9.87
CA THR A 172 -9.42 1.53 9.52
C THR A 172 -7.97 1.37 9.97
N LYS A 173 -7.51 0.13 10.12
CA LYS A 173 -6.10 -0.17 10.43
C LYS A 173 -5.15 0.43 9.40
N ALA A 174 -5.50 0.36 8.11
CA ALA A 174 -4.73 0.93 7.02
C ALA A 174 -4.67 2.47 7.10
N GLY A 175 -5.82 3.14 7.30
CA GLY A 175 -5.89 4.59 7.41
C GLY A 175 -5.16 5.14 8.64
N LYS A 176 -5.29 4.45 9.77
CA LYS A 176 -4.53 4.74 11.01
C LYS A 176 -3.03 4.60 10.81
N GLY A 177 -2.59 3.50 10.19
CA GLY A 177 -1.18 3.26 9.89
C GLY A 177 -0.57 4.37 9.04
N LEU A 178 -1.32 4.87 8.05
CA LEU A 178 -0.85 5.96 7.19
C LEU A 178 -0.71 7.29 7.95
N ARG A 179 -1.65 7.63 8.84
CA ARG A 179 -1.56 8.84 9.68
C ARG A 179 -0.37 8.79 10.63
N VAL A 180 -0.10 7.63 11.22
CA VAL A 180 1.09 7.43 12.06
C VAL A 180 2.37 7.70 11.27
N HIS A 181 2.48 7.21 10.04
CA HIS A 181 3.63 7.50 9.18
C HIS A 181 3.78 9.00 8.87
N GLN A 182 2.68 9.69 8.58
CA GLN A 182 2.71 11.15 8.35
C GLN A 182 3.19 11.92 9.59
N ILE A 183 2.82 11.49 10.80
CA ILE A 183 3.31 12.10 12.05
C ILE A 183 4.83 11.92 12.18
N LEU A 184 5.36 10.73 11.87
CA LEU A 184 6.80 10.45 11.92
C LEU A 184 7.58 11.29 10.91
N GLU A 185 7.04 11.48 9.70
CA GLU A 185 7.65 12.34 8.68
C GLU A 185 7.69 13.80 9.13
N LEU A 186 6.57 14.32 9.63
CA LEU A 186 6.52 15.69 10.16
C LEU A 186 7.46 15.87 11.33
N GLN A 187 7.60 14.88 12.21
CA GLN A 187 8.55 14.94 13.31
C GLN A 187 10.00 15.01 12.82
N ALA A 188 10.38 14.17 11.86
CA ALA A 188 11.72 14.21 11.26
C ALA A 188 11.98 15.55 10.56
N GLN A 189 10.96 16.12 9.91
CA GLN A 189 11.04 17.44 9.29
C GLN A 189 11.20 18.56 10.33
N ILE A 190 10.44 18.52 11.43
CA ILE A 190 10.53 19.48 12.53
C ILE A 190 11.94 19.49 13.13
N ILE A 191 12.52 18.33 13.42
CA ILE A 191 13.88 18.21 13.97
C ILE A 191 14.91 18.85 13.01
N ARG A 192 14.76 18.65 11.70
CA ARG A 192 15.64 19.26 10.70
C ARG A 192 15.49 20.78 10.66
N LEU A 193 14.26 21.28 10.67
CA LEU A 193 13.99 22.72 10.66
C LEU A 193 14.52 23.40 11.94
N GLU A 194 14.37 22.78 13.10
CA GLU A 194 14.93 23.26 14.38
C GLU A 194 16.45 23.36 14.32
N ALA A 195 17.12 22.34 13.76
CA ALA A 195 18.57 22.36 13.57
C ALA A 195 19.01 23.47 12.60
N THR A 196 18.25 23.72 11.52
CA THR A 196 18.52 24.81 10.59
C THR A 196 18.34 26.18 11.23
N ILE A 197 17.28 26.39 12.02
CA ILE A 197 17.03 27.66 12.73
C ILE A 197 18.13 27.96 13.75
N ALA A 198 18.63 26.92 14.43
CA ALA A 198 19.76 27.07 15.35
C ALA A 198 21.07 27.49 14.63
N ALA A 199 21.21 27.16 13.35
CA ALA A 199 22.37 27.51 12.54
C ALA A 199 22.20 28.84 11.77
N SER A 200 20.98 29.23 11.41
CA SER A 200 20.66 30.45 10.69
C SER A 200 19.26 30.96 11.06
N SER A 201 19.15 32.19 11.58
CA SER A 201 17.87 32.82 11.96
C SER A 201 17.09 33.34 10.75
N ASP A 202 16.57 32.41 9.96
CA ASP A 202 15.72 32.69 8.80
C ASP A 202 14.22 32.64 9.16
N VAL A 203 13.52 33.74 8.86
CA VAL A 203 12.08 33.91 9.14
C VAL A 203 11.22 32.93 8.33
N GLU A 204 11.64 32.56 7.12
CA GLU A 204 10.90 31.60 6.28
C GLU A 204 10.93 30.19 6.90
N THR A 205 12.10 29.76 7.40
CA THR A 205 12.28 28.47 8.07
C THR A 205 11.46 28.40 9.37
N GLU A 206 11.38 29.50 10.12
CA GLU A 206 10.56 29.57 11.34
C GLU A 206 9.05 29.47 11.05
N SER A 207 8.58 30.12 9.99
CA SER A 207 7.19 29.97 9.53
C SER A 207 6.87 28.51 9.15
N LYS A 208 7.77 27.85 8.40
CA LYS A 208 7.64 26.41 8.04
C LYS A 208 7.62 25.50 9.27
N LEU A 209 8.39 25.82 10.31
CA LEU A 209 8.41 25.07 11.57
C LEU A 209 7.07 25.18 12.29
N VAL A 210 6.50 26.38 12.40
CA VAL A 210 5.20 26.63 13.03
C VAL A 210 4.09 25.88 12.28
N GLU A 211 4.08 25.94 10.95
CA GLU A 211 3.12 25.21 10.12
C GLU A 211 3.24 23.68 10.32
N SER A 212 4.46 23.15 10.28
CA SER A 212 4.73 21.72 10.46
C SER A 212 4.29 21.22 11.83
N ARG A 213 4.53 22.00 12.89
CA ARG A 213 4.07 21.70 14.26
C ARG A 213 2.54 21.70 14.35
N LYS A 214 1.88 22.70 13.78
CA LYS A 214 0.41 22.78 13.76
C LYS A 214 -0.21 21.58 13.04
N ARG A 215 0.36 21.20 11.89
CA ARG A 215 -0.07 20.03 11.13
C ARG A 215 0.13 18.72 11.89
N MET A 216 1.27 18.57 12.58
CA MET A 216 1.54 17.41 13.42
C MET A 216 0.54 17.30 14.58
N GLN A 217 0.20 18.42 15.24
CA GLN A 217 -0.79 18.44 16.32
C GLN A 217 -2.18 18.02 15.83
N GLY A 218 -2.61 18.52 14.66
CA GLY A 218 -3.87 18.11 14.05
C GLY A 218 -3.95 16.60 13.82
N LEU A 219 -2.92 16.03 13.17
CA LEU A 219 -2.86 14.58 12.91
C LEU A 219 -2.80 13.75 14.19
N LYS A 220 -2.07 14.22 15.22
CA LYS A 220 -2.04 13.54 16.52
C LYS A 220 -3.43 13.45 17.14
N LYS A 221 -4.18 14.57 17.13
CA LYS A 221 -5.55 14.60 17.64
C LYS A 221 -6.45 13.62 16.91
N GLU A 222 -6.39 13.61 15.58
CA GLU A 222 -7.16 12.66 14.77
C GLU A 222 -6.83 11.18 15.06
N VAL A 223 -5.57 10.84 15.33
CA VAL A 223 -5.16 9.49 15.71
C VAL A 223 -5.64 9.13 17.12
N GLN A 224 -5.65 10.08 18.05
CA GLN A 224 -6.16 9.88 19.40
C GLN A 224 -7.67 9.61 19.39
N ASP A 225 -8.41 10.44 18.66
CA ASP A 225 -9.87 10.31 18.52
C ASP A 225 -10.25 8.95 17.89
N ALA A 226 -9.40 8.42 17.00
CA ALA A 226 -9.60 7.13 16.36
C ALA A 226 -9.25 5.89 17.23
N LYS A 227 -8.86 6.04 18.51
CA LYS A 227 -8.54 4.96 19.48
C LYS A 227 -7.65 3.84 18.90
N VAL A 228 -6.48 4.19 18.36
CA VAL A 228 -5.56 3.21 17.73
C VAL A 228 -4.73 2.43 18.76
N PRO A 229 -4.67 1.09 18.71
CA PRO A 229 -3.66 0.33 19.45
C PRO A 229 -2.29 0.57 18.81
N LEU A 230 -1.52 1.50 19.38
CA LEU A 230 -0.19 1.87 18.90
C LEU A 230 0.92 1.11 19.63
N PRO A 231 1.99 0.68 18.94
CA PRO A 231 3.22 0.22 19.57
C PRO A 231 3.77 1.25 20.57
N ARG A 232 4.39 0.79 21.67
CA ARG A 232 4.91 1.68 22.73
C ARG A 232 5.84 2.79 22.21
N ARG A 233 6.70 2.47 21.22
CA ARG A 233 7.60 3.45 20.58
C ARG A 233 6.84 4.57 19.88
N ILE A 234 5.64 4.30 19.39
CA ILE A 234 4.80 5.27 18.71
C ILE A 234 3.94 6.05 19.72
N ARG A 235 3.52 5.43 20.81
CA ARG A 235 2.83 6.13 21.92
C ARG A 235 3.69 7.22 22.55
N SER A 236 4.97 6.93 22.78
CA SER A 236 5.91 7.93 23.30
C SER A 236 6.10 9.10 22.33
N LEU A 237 6.09 8.84 21.02
CA LEU A 237 6.22 9.87 19.98
C LEU A 237 4.95 10.72 19.84
N ILE A 238 3.77 10.13 20.08
CA ILE A 238 2.48 10.82 19.99
C ILE A 238 2.09 11.52 21.30
N GLY A 239 2.75 11.23 22.43
CA GLY A 239 2.45 11.84 23.73
C GLY A 239 1.25 11.19 24.42
N LEU A 240 1.10 9.86 24.25
CA LEU A 240 0.02 9.04 24.80
C LEU A 240 0.51 8.17 25.98
N LEU A 241 1.41 8.70 26.80
CA LEU A 241 1.94 8.05 28.01
C LEU A 241 1.41 8.77 29.25
#